data_AF-A0A1F6DJJ1-F1
#
_entry.id   AF-A0A1F6DJJ1-F1
#
_cell.length_a   1.000
_cell.length_b   1.000
_cell.length_c   1.000
_cell.angle_alpha   90.00
_cell.angle_beta   90.00
_cell.angle_gamma   90.00
#
_symmetry.space_group_name_H-M   'P 1'
#
loop_
_entity.id
_entity.type
_entity.pdbx_description
1 polymer ?
#
loop_
_entity_poly.entity_id
_entity_poly.type
_entity_poly.pdbx_seq_one_letter_code
_entity_poly.pdbx_strand_id
1 'polypeptide(L)'
;MNAEKIASEISKRLSVEEAEASMIVAKAITGGEASEVNISDWYEQRFLPNLVLIDEDGYSRMCIDALKILDKTAATDYGGSRQRDMGQLWADMTRGYLGEFAFQLFLRSKGIEITLGHEKGELSDYLVGDIREVRKSGEDSRPPKLQIGIKTTKWNGIWFDLPGDQFNHSAAHTFIKVGTGRNHLFAFFKKISVFKDKVLKVGQDIGLLTADESTDLYNLLPTFKPVPAYISGFVLREPGYPKSSYGGRKGRLHYKINSWSGPISALDLQNIKEKENITGRVEFEGIGKFSHDRGYLFNAGSLLWKQEDWKRLIEKM
;
A
#
# COMPACT_ATOMS: atom_id res chain seq x y z
N MET A 1 9.75 -17.45 -17.28
CA MET A 1 9.80 -16.15 -17.98
C MET A 1 10.95 -15.32 -17.44
N ASN A 2 11.57 -14.47 -18.26
CA ASN A 2 12.59 -13.52 -17.78
C ASN A 2 11.93 -12.21 -17.29
N ALA A 3 12.71 -11.33 -16.65
CA ALA A 3 12.22 -10.08 -16.07
C ALA A 3 11.55 -9.14 -17.10
N GLU A 4 12.12 -9.04 -18.31
CA GLU A 4 11.58 -8.19 -19.39
C GLU A 4 10.20 -8.65 -19.87
N LYS A 5 10.05 -9.97 -20.11
CA LYS A 5 8.77 -10.53 -20.51
C LYS A 5 7.72 -10.35 -19.42
N ILE A 6 8.10 -10.52 -18.16
CA ILE A 6 7.22 -10.28 -17.01
C ILE A 6 6.80 -8.80 -16.95
N ALA A 7 7.73 -7.86 -17.15
CA ALA A 7 7.41 -6.43 -17.19
C ALA A 7 6.41 -6.11 -18.32
N SER A 8 6.57 -6.69 -19.50
CA SER A 8 5.59 -6.51 -20.60
C SER A 8 4.20 -7.04 -20.24
N GLU A 9 4.12 -8.22 -19.60
CA GLU A 9 2.84 -8.77 -19.13
C GLU A 9 2.20 -7.92 -18.01
N ILE A 10 3.00 -7.39 -17.09
CA ILE A 10 2.54 -6.46 -16.04
C ILE A 10 2.01 -5.16 -16.67
N SER A 11 2.73 -4.58 -17.63
CA SER A 11 2.30 -3.37 -18.33
C SER A 11 0.93 -3.55 -18.98
N LYS A 12 0.73 -4.66 -19.70
CA LYS A 12 -0.56 -4.99 -20.33
C LYS A 12 -1.65 -5.23 -19.29
N ARG A 13 -1.39 -6.08 -18.29
CA ARG A 13 -2.38 -6.49 -17.28
C ARG A 13 -2.84 -5.33 -16.42
N LEU A 14 -1.92 -4.46 -16.00
CA LEU A 14 -2.22 -3.32 -15.14
C LEU A 14 -2.53 -2.05 -15.93
N SER A 15 -2.38 -2.08 -17.26
CA SER A 15 -2.52 -0.91 -18.14
C SER A 15 -1.63 0.26 -17.70
N VAL A 16 -0.40 -0.04 -17.29
CA VAL A 16 0.64 0.93 -16.87
C VAL A 16 1.75 1.01 -17.90
N GLU A 17 2.49 2.12 -17.89
CA GLU A 17 3.65 2.31 -18.76
C GLU A 17 4.73 1.25 -18.52
N GLU A 18 5.48 0.89 -19.57
CA GLU A 18 6.53 -0.14 -19.48
C GLU A 18 7.61 0.21 -18.44
N ALA A 19 7.90 1.50 -18.26
CA ALA A 19 8.84 1.98 -17.24
C ALA A 19 8.33 1.69 -15.81
N GLU A 20 7.02 1.85 -15.57
CA GLU A 20 6.40 1.53 -14.28
C GLU A 20 6.38 0.02 -14.05
N ALA A 21 6.03 -0.77 -15.07
CA ALA A 21 6.05 -2.23 -14.97
C ALA A 21 7.46 -2.78 -14.72
N SER A 22 8.48 -2.24 -15.40
CA SER A 22 9.89 -2.58 -15.18
C SER A 22 10.34 -2.23 -13.76
N MET A 23 9.87 -1.10 -13.24
CA MET A 23 10.14 -0.71 -11.85
C MET A 23 9.51 -1.68 -10.85
N ILE A 24 8.27 -2.16 -11.09
CA ILE A 24 7.62 -3.17 -10.23
C ILE A 24 8.48 -4.42 -10.14
N VAL A 25 8.94 -4.95 -11.29
CA VAL A 25 9.80 -6.15 -11.34
C VAL A 25 11.14 -5.90 -10.63
N ALA A 26 11.79 -4.76 -10.90
CA ALA A 26 13.05 -4.40 -10.26
C ALA A 26 12.90 -4.31 -8.73
N LYS A 27 11.79 -3.77 -8.24
CA LYS A 27 11.52 -3.63 -6.80
C LYS A 27 11.13 -4.93 -6.13
N ALA A 28 10.49 -5.86 -6.83
CA ALA A 28 10.31 -7.22 -6.34
C ALA A 28 11.66 -7.93 -6.12
N ILE A 29 12.60 -7.78 -7.06
CA ILE A 29 13.96 -8.35 -6.94
C ILE A 29 14.72 -7.67 -5.80
N THR A 30 14.78 -6.33 -5.78
CA THR A 30 15.51 -5.57 -4.75
C THR A 30 14.93 -5.79 -3.36
N GLY A 31 13.60 -5.87 -3.23
CA GLY A 31 12.91 -6.13 -1.97
C GLY A 31 12.98 -7.58 -1.50
N GLY A 32 13.60 -8.48 -2.30
CA GLY A 32 13.82 -9.87 -1.96
C GLY A 32 12.62 -10.79 -2.19
N GLU A 33 11.58 -10.34 -2.89
CA GLU A 33 10.39 -11.16 -3.15
C GLU A 33 10.67 -12.35 -4.08
N ALA A 34 11.72 -12.23 -4.90
CA ALA A 34 12.26 -13.27 -5.77
C ALA A 34 13.61 -13.82 -5.25
N SER A 35 13.83 -13.81 -3.94
CA SER A 35 15.04 -14.41 -3.33
C SER A 35 14.88 -15.90 -3.02
N GLU A 36 13.73 -16.31 -2.51
CA GLU A 36 13.42 -17.74 -2.24
C GLU A 36 12.96 -18.50 -3.49
N VAL A 37 12.44 -17.76 -4.47
CA VAL A 37 11.90 -18.28 -5.73
C VAL A 37 12.50 -17.49 -6.88
N ASN A 38 12.65 -18.10 -8.05
CA ASN A 38 13.10 -17.32 -9.21
C ASN A 38 12.03 -16.30 -9.65
N ILE A 39 12.41 -15.34 -10.49
CA ILE A 39 11.49 -14.24 -10.89
C ILE A 39 10.23 -14.74 -11.61
N SER A 40 10.30 -15.88 -12.31
CA SER A 40 9.15 -16.48 -12.97
C SER A 40 8.16 -17.04 -11.94
N ASP A 41 8.66 -17.76 -10.94
CA ASP A 41 7.85 -18.32 -9.88
C ASP A 41 7.28 -17.23 -8.96
N TRP A 42 8.03 -16.15 -8.72
CA TRP A 42 7.48 -14.95 -8.09
C TRP A 42 6.25 -14.44 -8.84
N TYR A 43 6.35 -14.30 -10.17
CA TYR A 43 5.25 -13.78 -10.96
C TYR A 43 4.00 -14.67 -10.88
N GLU A 44 4.18 -15.98 -11.11
CA GLU A 44 3.07 -16.94 -11.22
C GLU A 44 2.48 -17.35 -9.85
N GLN A 45 3.32 -17.54 -8.84
CA GLN A 45 2.90 -18.14 -7.56
C GLN A 45 2.65 -17.09 -6.47
N ARG A 46 3.25 -15.90 -6.59
CA ARG A 46 3.17 -14.84 -5.57
C ARG A 46 2.46 -13.60 -6.08
N PHE A 47 2.86 -13.05 -7.22
CA PHE A 47 2.30 -11.78 -7.72
C PHE A 47 0.87 -11.95 -8.24
N LEU A 48 0.66 -12.83 -9.23
CA LEU A 48 -0.64 -13.00 -9.87
C LEU A 48 -1.75 -13.47 -8.91
N PRO A 49 -1.55 -14.47 -8.02
CA PRO A 49 -2.61 -14.97 -7.16
C PRO A 49 -3.03 -14.00 -6.05
N ASN A 50 -2.19 -12.97 -5.80
CA ASN A 50 -2.40 -11.96 -4.77
C ASN A 50 -2.63 -10.56 -5.36
N LEU A 51 -2.94 -10.48 -6.67
CA LEU A 51 -3.28 -9.25 -7.37
C LEU A 51 -4.80 -9.11 -7.48
N VAL A 52 -5.33 -7.95 -7.09
CA VAL A 52 -6.73 -7.58 -7.26
C VAL A 52 -6.85 -6.26 -8.02
N LEU A 53 -8.01 -6.05 -8.66
CA LEU A 53 -8.34 -4.80 -9.35
C LEU A 53 -9.54 -4.17 -8.64
N ILE A 54 -9.38 -2.91 -8.25
CA ILE A 54 -10.45 -2.09 -7.68
C ILE A 54 -11.08 -1.30 -8.82
N ASP A 55 -12.37 -1.51 -9.06
CA ASP A 55 -13.12 -0.82 -10.10
C ASP A 55 -13.56 0.58 -9.68
N GLU A 56 -14.35 1.23 -10.53
CA GLU A 56 -14.89 2.56 -10.30
C GLU A 56 -15.83 2.61 -9.08
N ASP A 57 -16.64 1.57 -8.89
CA ASP A 57 -17.57 1.49 -7.76
C ASP A 57 -16.81 1.35 -6.44
N GLY A 58 -15.83 0.45 -6.38
CA GLY A 58 -14.94 0.29 -5.24
C GLY A 58 -14.19 1.58 -4.92
N TYR A 59 -13.62 2.24 -5.94
CA TYR A 59 -12.95 3.52 -5.77
C TYR A 59 -13.90 4.59 -5.23
N SER A 60 -15.10 4.71 -5.79
CA SER A 60 -16.10 5.69 -5.38
C SER A 60 -16.50 5.52 -3.92
N ARG A 61 -16.71 4.27 -3.48
CA ARG A 61 -17.02 3.96 -2.07
C ARG A 61 -15.92 4.44 -1.13
N MET A 62 -14.66 4.07 -1.40
CA MET A 62 -13.53 4.45 -0.56
C MET A 62 -13.28 5.97 -0.55
N CYS A 63 -13.48 6.61 -1.71
CA CYS A 63 -13.39 8.05 -1.88
C CYS A 63 -14.45 8.78 -1.02
N ILE A 64 -15.70 8.29 -1.02
CA ILE A 64 -16.80 8.83 -0.21
C ILE A 64 -16.59 8.54 1.27
N ASP A 65 -16.18 7.34 1.64
CA ASP A 65 -15.96 6.97 3.04
C ASP A 65 -14.82 7.80 3.66
N ALA A 66 -13.78 8.10 2.89
CA ALA A 66 -12.73 9.02 3.30
C ALA A 66 -13.26 10.46 3.53
N LEU A 67 -14.22 10.94 2.73
CA LEU A 67 -14.86 12.25 2.97
C LEU A 67 -15.63 12.29 4.27
N LYS A 68 -16.33 11.21 4.64
CA LYS A 68 -17.20 11.16 5.83
C LYS A 68 -16.48 11.46 7.15
N ILE A 69 -15.16 11.25 7.21
CA ILE A 69 -14.36 11.47 8.43
C ILE A 69 -13.26 12.52 8.30
N LEU A 70 -13.19 13.19 7.14
CA LEU A 70 -12.12 14.11 6.81
C LEU A 70 -12.01 15.24 7.83
N ASP A 71 -13.14 15.86 8.19
CA ASP A 71 -13.20 16.98 9.13
C ASP A 71 -12.68 16.60 10.53
N LYS A 72 -12.98 15.38 10.98
CA LYS A 72 -12.55 14.86 12.29
C LYS A 72 -11.03 14.64 12.34
N THR A 73 -10.45 14.23 11.21
CA THR A 73 -9.02 13.93 11.08
C THR A 73 -8.19 15.19 10.85
N ALA A 74 -8.74 16.19 10.13
CA ALA A 74 -8.07 17.45 9.88
C ALA A 74 -7.83 18.25 11.18
N ALA A 75 -8.77 18.18 12.14
CA ALA A 75 -8.65 18.85 13.44
C ALA A 75 -7.45 18.34 14.26
N THR A 76 -7.12 17.06 14.17
CA THR A 76 -5.99 16.46 14.90
C THR A 76 -4.62 16.81 14.28
N ASP A 77 -4.55 17.01 12.97
CA ASP A 77 -3.31 17.34 12.26
C ASP A 77 -2.90 18.83 12.40
N TYR A 78 -3.81 19.71 12.85
CA TYR A 78 -3.56 21.16 12.97
C TYR A 78 -2.44 21.53 13.97
N GLY A 79 -2.06 20.63 14.89
CA GLY A 79 -0.96 20.83 15.85
C GLY A 79 0.42 20.37 15.37
N GLY A 80 0.54 19.79 14.17
CA GLY A 80 1.79 19.23 13.64
C GLY A 80 2.69 20.25 12.91
N SER A 81 3.99 19.97 12.85
CA SER A 81 4.99 20.83 12.17
C SER A 81 4.85 20.87 10.64
N ARG A 82 4.00 20.01 10.06
CA ARG A 82 3.70 19.95 8.62
C ARG A 82 2.20 19.82 8.43
N GLN A 83 1.51 20.95 8.31
CA GLN A 83 0.07 20.99 8.05
C GLN A 83 -0.18 20.60 6.59
N ARG A 84 -0.92 19.51 6.37
CA ARG A 84 -1.39 19.08 5.04
C ARG A 84 -2.70 19.81 4.73
N ASP A 85 -2.92 20.15 3.46
CA ASP A 85 -4.22 20.66 3.04
C ASP A 85 -5.28 19.54 3.05
N MET A 86 -6.54 19.94 3.15
CA MET A 86 -7.68 19.01 3.26
C MET A 86 -7.80 18.06 2.06
N GLY A 87 -7.47 18.53 0.85
CA GLY A 87 -7.47 17.70 -0.35
C GLY A 87 -6.38 16.64 -0.31
N GLN A 88 -5.19 16.98 0.19
CA GLN A 88 -4.11 16.02 0.40
C GLN A 88 -4.49 14.97 1.46
N LEU A 89 -5.07 15.40 2.60
CA LEU A 89 -5.53 14.47 3.64
C LEU A 89 -6.55 13.47 3.11
N TRP A 90 -7.52 13.95 2.34
CA TRP A 90 -8.52 13.11 1.70
C TRP A 90 -7.93 12.15 0.68
N ALA A 91 -6.98 12.61 -0.13
CA ALA A 91 -6.27 11.76 -1.09
C ALA A 91 -5.50 10.64 -0.38
N ASP A 92 -4.78 10.97 0.70
CA ASP A 92 -4.00 10.02 1.50
C ASP A 92 -4.92 8.98 2.16
N MET A 93 -6.03 9.42 2.74
CA MET A 93 -7.02 8.54 3.37
C MET A 93 -7.70 7.61 2.36
N THR A 94 -8.09 8.14 1.19
CA THR A 94 -8.63 7.32 0.10
C THR A 94 -7.66 6.21 -0.29
N ARG A 95 -6.34 6.48 -0.36
CA ARG A 95 -5.33 5.44 -0.65
C ARG A 95 -5.22 4.39 0.46
N GLY A 96 -5.39 4.78 1.72
CA GLY A 96 -5.48 3.85 2.85
C GLY A 96 -6.65 2.88 2.67
N TYR A 97 -7.85 3.44 2.47
CA TYR A 97 -9.09 2.66 2.31
C TYR A 97 -9.09 1.79 1.06
N LEU A 98 -8.48 2.22 -0.04
CA LEU A 98 -8.26 1.35 -1.20
C LEU A 98 -7.43 0.10 -0.87
N GLY A 99 -6.49 0.18 0.08
CA GLY A 99 -5.78 -1.00 0.56
C GLY A 99 -6.65 -1.96 1.37
N GLU A 100 -7.46 -1.42 2.27
CA GLU A 100 -8.42 -2.20 3.05
C GLU A 100 -9.41 -2.91 2.12
N PHE A 101 -9.95 -2.18 1.13
CA PHE A 101 -10.82 -2.74 0.10
C PHE A 101 -10.12 -3.78 -0.78
N ALA A 102 -8.85 -3.57 -1.14
CA ALA A 102 -8.07 -4.58 -1.84
C ALA A 102 -7.97 -5.88 -1.05
N PHE A 103 -7.77 -5.79 0.27
CA PHE A 103 -7.74 -6.97 1.13
C PHE A 103 -9.12 -7.66 1.21
N GLN A 104 -10.20 -6.89 1.27
CA GLN A 104 -11.57 -7.43 1.19
C GLN A 104 -11.81 -8.20 -0.12
N LEU A 105 -11.41 -7.65 -1.27
CA LEU A 105 -11.51 -8.33 -2.57
C LEU A 105 -10.65 -9.61 -2.59
N PHE A 106 -9.44 -9.55 -2.04
CA PHE A 106 -8.55 -10.70 -1.96
C PHE A 106 -9.16 -11.81 -1.11
N LEU A 107 -9.67 -11.51 0.08
CA LEU A 107 -10.33 -12.48 0.95
C LEU A 107 -11.61 -13.04 0.33
N ARG A 108 -12.38 -12.22 -0.39
CA ARG A 108 -13.56 -12.69 -1.12
C ARG A 108 -13.18 -13.74 -2.17
N SER A 109 -12.04 -13.57 -2.86
CA SER A 109 -11.50 -14.59 -3.78
C SER A 109 -11.13 -15.91 -3.09
N LYS A 110 -10.98 -15.90 -1.76
CA LYS A 110 -10.73 -17.07 -0.90
C LYS A 110 -11.99 -17.57 -0.19
N GLY A 111 -13.17 -17.06 -0.54
CA GLY A 111 -14.45 -17.45 0.06
C GLY A 111 -14.75 -16.83 1.42
N ILE A 112 -14.06 -15.74 1.76
CA ILE A 112 -14.23 -15.01 3.02
C ILE A 112 -14.75 -13.60 2.72
N GLU A 113 -15.88 -13.24 3.29
CA GLU A 113 -16.39 -11.88 3.23
C GLU A 113 -16.04 -11.14 4.51
N ILE A 114 -15.65 -9.87 4.39
CA ILE A 114 -15.35 -9.02 5.55
C ILE A 114 -16.11 -7.70 5.44
N THR A 115 -16.38 -7.08 6.58
CA THR A 115 -16.88 -5.70 6.67
C THR A 115 -15.79 -4.81 7.25
N LEU A 116 -15.47 -3.72 6.56
CA LEU A 116 -14.39 -2.81 6.95
C LEU A 116 -14.85 -1.85 8.06
N GLY A 117 -13.92 -1.44 8.93
CA GLY A 117 -14.23 -0.58 10.07
C GLY A 117 -14.81 0.78 9.67
N HIS A 118 -14.39 1.31 8.53
CA HIS A 118 -14.75 2.67 8.09
C HIS A 118 -16.14 2.80 7.43
N GLU A 119 -16.85 1.68 7.18
CA GLU A 119 -18.14 1.69 6.47
C GLU A 119 -19.30 2.29 7.32
N LYS A 120 -19.14 2.50 8.63
CA LYS A 120 -20.17 3.09 9.53
C LYS A 120 -19.59 4.23 10.39
N GLY A 121 -20.30 5.37 10.40
CA GLY A 121 -19.76 6.72 10.65
C GLY A 121 -19.52 7.20 12.09
N GLU A 122 -19.46 6.32 13.10
CA GLU A 122 -19.15 6.74 14.48
C GLU A 122 -17.67 6.54 14.82
N LEU A 123 -17.05 7.53 15.49
CA LEU A 123 -15.59 7.54 15.76
C LEU A 123 -15.14 6.29 16.55
N SER A 124 -16.02 5.77 17.42
CA SER A 124 -15.79 4.55 18.20
C SER A 124 -15.65 3.29 17.35
N ASP A 125 -16.25 3.25 16.16
CA ASP A 125 -16.20 2.09 15.26
C ASP A 125 -14.84 2.00 14.53
N TYR A 126 -14.13 3.12 14.38
CA TYR A 126 -12.77 3.15 13.82
C TYR A 126 -11.70 2.61 14.77
N LEU A 127 -12.03 2.44 16.05
CA LEU A 127 -11.09 2.00 17.09
C LEU A 127 -11.01 0.48 17.25
N VAL A 128 -11.91 -0.29 16.61
CA VAL A 128 -12.02 -1.75 16.78
C VAL A 128 -10.99 -2.51 15.93
N GLY A 129 -10.47 -1.87 14.88
CA GLY A 129 -9.51 -2.40 13.91
C GLY A 129 -10.03 -2.31 12.47
N ASP A 130 -9.16 -2.60 11.49
CA ASP A 130 -9.50 -2.43 10.07
C ASP A 130 -10.62 -3.38 9.59
N ILE A 131 -10.75 -4.54 10.25
CA ILE A 131 -11.78 -5.55 9.97
C ILE A 131 -12.74 -5.63 11.16
N ARG A 132 -14.03 -5.38 10.91
CA ARG A 132 -15.08 -5.42 11.92
C ARG A 132 -15.78 -6.77 12.02
N GLU A 133 -16.13 -7.33 10.87
CA GLU A 133 -16.85 -8.60 10.77
C GLU A 133 -16.24 -9.49 9.70
N VAL A 134 -16.37 -10.80 9.90
CA VAL A 134 -15.95 -11.86 8.99
C VAL A 134 -17.11 -12.83 8.82
N ARG A 135 -17.37 -13.23 7.58
CA ARG A 135 -18.37 -14.22 7.19
C ARG A 135 -17.74 -15.25 6.26
N LYS A 136 -17.87 -16.53 6.62
CA LYS A 136 -17.54 -17.66 5.74
C LYS A 136 -18.79 -18.11 5.00
N SER A 137 -18.62 -18.76 3.85
CA SER A 137 -19.75 -19.29 3.08
C SER A 137 -20.59 -20.25 3.94
N GLY A 138 -21.88 -19.93 4.11
CA GLY A 138 -22.80 -20.72 4.92
C GLY A 138 -22.74 -20.47 6.44
N GLU A 139 -21.94 -19.50 6.91
CA GLU A 139 -21.86 -19.10 8.32
C GLU A 139 -22.49 -17.71 8.54
N ASP A 140 -22.93 -17.44 9.77
CA ASP A 140 -23.34 -16.10 10.20
C ASP A 140 -22.14 -15.16 10.31
N SER A 141 -22.41 -13.85 10.19
CA SER A 141 -21.39 -12.82 10.41
C SER A 141 -20.95 -12.80 11.87
N ARG A 142 -19.65 -12.65 12.12
CA ARG A 142 -19.08 -12.54 13.47
C ARG A 142 -17.89 -11.60 13.52
N PRO A 143 -17.52 -11.08 14.70
CA PRO A 143 -16.25 -10.39 14.88
C PRO A 143 -15.04 -11.29 14.53
N PRO A 144 -13.94 -10.72 14.02
CA PRO A 144 -12.71 -11.47 13.79
C PRO A 144 -12.14 -11.96 15.13
N LYS A 145 -11.67 -13.21 15.16
CA LYS A 145 -10.94 -13.76 16.32
C LYS A 145 -9.52 -13.20 16.40
N LEU A 146 -9.02 -12.67 15.29
CA LEU A 146 -7.67 -12.17 15.13
C LEU A 146 -7.72 -10.76 14.50
N GLN A 147 -7.20 -9.76 15.21
CA GLN A 147 -7.06 -8.41 14.66
C GLN A 147 -5.96 -8.37 13.60
N ILE A 148 -6.31 -7.91 12.41
CA ILE A 148 -5.41 -7.74 11.26
C ILE A 148 -5.26 -6.25 11.01
N GLY A 149 -4.01 -5.77 11.00
CA GLY A 149 -3.66 -4.44 10.52
C GLY A 149 -3.37 -4.47 9.02
N ILE A 150 -3.85 -3.47 8.28
CA ILE A 150 -3.70 -3.34 6.85
C ILE A 150 -2.89 -2.08 6.58
N LYS A 151 -1.76 -2.25 5.88
CA LYS A 151 -0.85 -1.16 5.57
C LYS A 151 -0.60 -1.07 4.09
N THR A 152 -0.76 0.14 3.56
CA THR A 152 -0.57 0.42 2.14
C THR A 152 0.77 1.07 1.86
N THR A 153 1.28 0.83 0.66
CA THR A 153 2.42 1.52 0.09
C THR A 153 2.26 1.67 -1.42
N LYS A 154 3.21 2.35 -2.05
CA LYS A 154 3.32 2.46 -3.51
C LYS A 154 4.02 1.23 -4.09
N TRP A 155 3.89 1.03 -5.40
CA TRP A 155 4.57 -0.04 -6.13
C TRP A 155 6.08 -0.16 -5.88
N ASN A 156 6.75 0.97 -5.67
CA ASN A 156 8.19 1.01 -5.43
C ASN A 156 8.59 0.75 -3.96
N GLY A 157 7.61 0.59 -3.06
CA GLY A 157 7.84 0.29 -1.66
C GLY A 157 8.34 -1.14 -1.47
N ILE A 158 9.52 -1.28 -0.89
CA ILE A 158 10.12 -2.57 -0.54
C ILE A 158 10.14 -2.82 0.97
N TRP A 159 9.79 -1.81 1.76
CA TRP A 159 9.86 -1.84 3.21
C TRP A 159 8.48 -1.74 3.82
N PHE A 160 8.19 -2.67 4.71
CA PHE A 160 7.04 -2.67 5.58
C PHE A 160 7.45 -2.11 6.94
N ASP A 161 7.19 -0.81 7.11
CA ASP A 161 7.56 -0.06 8.31
C ASP A 161 6.39 0.00 9.31
N LEU A 162 6.62 -0.55 10.50
CA LEU A 162 5.64 -0.71 11.57
C LEU A 162 6.19 -0.06 12.85
N PRO A 163 5.75 1.17 13.19
CA PRO A 163 6.02 1.76 14.50
C PRO A 163 5.63 0.81 15.64
N GLY A 164 6.40 0.83 16.74
CA GLY A 164 6.26 -0.14 17.83
C GLY A 164 4.83 -0.28 18.37
N ASP A 165 4.16 0.84 18.64
CA ASP A 165 2.79 0.85 19.14
C ASP A 165 1.81 0.22 18.14
N GLN A 166 1.98 0.49 16.85
CA GLN A 166 1.14 -0.07 15.80
C GLN A 166 1.34 -1.57 15.65
N PHE A 167 2.59 -2.06 15.73
CA PHE A 167 2.86 -3.50 15.66
C PHE A 167 2.15 -4.29 16.78
N ASN A 168 2.02 -3.68 17.96
CA ASN A 168 1.41 -4.31 19.12
C ASN A 168 -0.12 -4.36 19.06
N HIS A 169 -0.78 -3.55 18.23
CA HIS A 169 -2.25 -3.50 18.17
C HIS A 169 -2.88 -4.66 17.41
N SER A 170 -2.20 -5.24 16.43
CA SER A 170 -2.75 -6.34 15.62
C SER A 170 -1.91 -7.60 15.75
N ALA A 171 -2.57 -8.75 15.69
CA ALA A 171 -1.92 -10.05 15.74
C ALA A 171 -1.31 -10.45 14.39
N ALA A 172 -1.77 -9.86 13.30
CA ALA A 172 -1.13 -9.93 11.99
C ALA A 172 -1.15 -8.55 11.33
N HIS A 173 -0.17 -8.29 10.46
CA HIS A 173 -0.06 -7.06 9.69
C HIS A 173 0.15 -7.39 8.21
N THR A 174 -0.70 -6.88 7.34
CA THR A 174 -0.69 -7.16 5.90
C THR A 174 -0.09 -5.97 5.15
N PHE A 175 0.79 -6.26 4.18
CA PHE A 175 1.43 -5.25 3.35
C PHE A 175 0.87 -5.26 1.94
N ILE A 176 0.29 -4.13 1.52
CA ILE A 176 -0.42 -4.00 0.25
C ILE A 176 0.20 -2.88 -0.57
N LYS A 177 0.61 -3.17 -1.81
CA LYS A 177 1.05 -2.16 -2.77
C LYS A 177 -0.13 -1.73 -3.61
N VAL A 178 -0.50 -0.46 -3.54
CA VAL A 178 -1.65 0.09 -4.27
C VAL A 178 -1.14 0.95 -5.43
N GLY A 179 -1.62 0.66 -6.64
CA GLY A 179 -1.28 1.34 -7.88
C GLY A 179 -1.98 2.67 -8.08
N THR A 180 -2.17 3.45 -7.03
CA THR A 180 -2.64 4.83 -7.14
C THR A 180 -1.47 5.71 -7.56
N GLY A 181 -1.41 6.07 -8.84
CA GLY A 181 -0.52 7.13 -9.33
C GLY A 181 -0.84 8.47 -8.68
N ARG A 182 0.00 9.49 -8.90
CA ARG A 182 -0.20 10.86 -8.34
C ARG A 182 -1.53 11.50 -8.78
N ASN A 183 -2.07 11.01 -9.89
CA ASN A 183 -3.20 11.59 -10.61
C ASN A 183 -4.54 10.88 -10.32
N HIS A 184 -4.61 9.94 -9.37
CA HIS A 184 -5.80 9.11 -9.17
C HIS A 184 -7.08 9.93 -8.92
N LEU A 185 -7.04 10.97 -8.08
CA LEU A 185 -8.20 11.86 -7.85
C LEU A 185 -8.58 12.65 -9.11
N PHE A 186 -7.60 13.19 -9.84
CA PHE A 186 -7.88 13.90 -11.10
C PHE A 186 -8.51 12.97 -12.14
N ALA A 187 -8.02 11.73 -12.22
CA ALA A 187 -8.57 10.74 -13.12
C ALA A 187 -10.01 10.39 -12.77
N PHE A 188 -10.29 10.20 -11.48
CA PHE A 188 -11.64 9.98 -10.98
C PHE A 188 -12.56 11.18 -11.23
N PHE A 189 -12.11 12.40 -10.93
CA PHE A 189 -12.86 13.64 -11.18
C PHE A 189 -13.14 13.89 -12.65
N LYS A 190 -12.22 13.53 -13.56
CA LYS A 190 -12.51 13.50 -14.99
C LYS A 190 -13.63 12.50 -15.26
N LYS A 191 -13.53 11.27 -14.75
CA LYS A 191 -14.49 10.19 -14.98
C LYS A 191 -15.91 10.55 -14.53
N ILE A 192 -16.06 11.24 -13.39
CA ILE A 192 -17.36 11.74 -12.89
C ILE A 192 -17.69 13.17 -13.33
N SER A 193 -17.03 13.67 -14.38
CA SER A 193 -17.28 14.97 -15.03
C SER A 193 -17.13 16.22 -14.15
N VAL A 194 -16.49 16.15 -12.98
CA VAL A 194 -16.27 17.31 -12.09
C VAL A 194 -15.58 18.45 -12.83
N PHE A 195 -14.53 18.16 -13.59
CA PHE A 195 -13.82 19.19 -14.34
C PHE A 195 -14.68 19.80 -15.45
N LYS A 196 -15.40 18.97 -16.21
CA LYS A 196 -16.25 19.41 -17.30
C LYS A 196 -17.39 20.31 -16.79
N ASP A 197 -18.10 19.83 -15.78
CA ASP A 197 -19.38 20.40 -15.38
C ASP A 197 -19.25 21.51 -14.33
N LYS A 198 -18.14 21.52 -13.55
CA LYS A 198 -17.96 22.45 -12.43
C LYS A 198 -16.79 23.40 -12.59
N VAL A 199 -15.67 22.97 -13.17
CA VAL A 199 -14.46 23.81 -13.25
C VAL A 199 -14.39 24.54 -14.59
N LEU A 200 -14.39 23.80 -15.69
CA LEU A 200 -14.27 24.36 -17.04
C LEU A 200 -15.51 25.17 -17.42
N LYS A 201 -16.69 24.75 -16.95
CA LYS A 201 -17.92 25.50 -17.14
C LYS A 201 -17.84 26.92 -16.55
N VAL A 202 -17.29 27.08 -15.36
CA VAL A 202 -17.05 28.41 -14.76
C VAL A 202 -16.11 29.24 -15.63
N GLY A 203 -15.05 28.63 -16.17
CA GLY A 203 -14.14 29.30 -17.11
C GLY A 203 -14.84 29.80 -18.37
N GLN A 204 -15.78 29.03 -18.92
CA GLN A 204 -16.60 29.47 -20.06
C GLN A 204 -17.53 30.61 -19.68
N ASP A 205 -18.21 30.51 -18.54
CA ASP A 205 -19.22 31.48 -18.10
C ASP A 205 -18.61 32.87 -17.84
N ILE A 206 -17.34 32.93 -17.41
CA ILE A 206 -16.61 34.19 -17.23
C ILE A 206 -15.82 34.64 -18.47
N GLY A 207 -15.94 33.92 -19.60
CA GLY A 207 -15.25 34.25 -20.85
C GLY A 207 -13.75 33.97 -20.86
N LEU A 208 -13.24 33.14 -19.95
CA LEU A 208 -11.82 32.73 -19.89
C LEU A 208 -11.50 31.63 -20.91
N LEU A 209 -12.48 30.80 -21.26
CA LEU A 209 -12.32 29.67 -22.18
C LEU A 209 -13.45 29.64 -23.21
N THR A 210 -13.10 29.33 -24.45
CA THR A 210 -14.05 28.87 -25.45
C THR A 210 -14.50 27.42 -25.18
N ALA A 211 -15.54 26.98 -25.88
CA ALA A 211 -16.02 25.59 -25.81
C ALA A 211 -14.96 24.59 -26.32
N ASP A 212 -14.21 24.97 -27.35
CA ASP A 212 -13.17 24.14 -27.96
C ASP A 212 -11.97 24.00 -27.00
N GLU A 213 -11.47 25.11 -26.45
CA GLU A 213 -10.38 25.08 -25.46
C GLU A 213 -10.75 24.26 -24.22
N SER A 214 -12.01 24.34 -23.79
CA SER A 214 -12.49 23.52 -22.66
C SER A 214 -12.47 22.03 -22.98
N THR A 215 -12.83 21.65 -24.21
CA THR A 215 -12.81 20.26 -24.66
C THR A 215 -11.37 19.74 -24.73
N ASP A 216 -10.46 20.53 -25.27
CA ASP A 216 -9.04 20.18 -25.36
C ASP A 216 -8.41 20.00 -23.97
N LEU A 217 -8.64 20.96 -23.06
CA LEU A 217 -8.17 20.87 -21.67
C LEU A 217 -8.72 19.63 -20.96
N TYR A 218 -10.00 19.33 -21.13
CA TYR A 218 -10.61 18.14 -20.54
C TYR A 218 -9.98 16.84 -21.08
N ASN A 219 -9.66 16.79 -22.38
CA ASN A 219 -9.06 15.63 -23.01
C ASN A 219 -7.64 15.36 -22.50
N LEU A 220 -6.87 16.41 -22.17
CA LEU A 220 -5.53 16.31 -21.58
C LEU A 220 -5.51 15.74 -20.16
N LEU A 221 -6.64 15.77 -19.44
CA LEU A 221 -6.73 15.23 -18.09
C LEU A 221 -6.52 13.70 -18.08
N PRO A 222 -5.97 13.13 -17.00
CA PRO A 222 -5.78 11.69 -16.87
C PRO A 222 -7.11 10.93 -16.92
N THR A 223 -7.13 9.76 -17.55
CA THR A 223 -8.32 8.90 -17.62
C THR A 223 -8.31 7.89 -16.48
N PHE A 224 -9.45 7.71 -15.81
CA PHE A 224 -9.59 6.70 -14.77
C PHE A 224 -9.43 5.28 -15.33
N LYS A 225 -8.70 4.46 -14.59
CA LYS A 225 -8.52 3.03 -14.85
C LYS A 225 -8.73 2.29 -13.53
N PRO A 226 -9.18 1.02 -13.55
CA PRO A 226 -9.21 0.19 -12.36
C PRO A 226 -7.87 0.24 -11.62
N VAL A 227 -7.90 0.40 -10.30
CA VAL A 227 -6.70 0.55 -9.48
C VAL A 227 -6.19 -0.85 -9.11
N PRO A 228 -4.99 -1.24 -9.57
CA PRO A 228 -4.43 -2.52 -9.19
C PRO A 228 -3.87 -2.47 -7.77
N ALA A 229 -4.04 -3.55 -7.02
CA ALA A 229 -3.46 -3.69 -5.70
C ALA A 229 -2.88 -5.10 -5.52
N TYR A 230 -1.66 -5.16 -4.99
CA TYR A 230 -0.93 -6.41 -4.76
C TYR A 230 -0.72 -6.62 -3.27
N ILE A 231 -1.33 -7.69 -2.74
CA ILE A 231 -1.20 -8.13 -1.36
C ILE A 231 0.14 -8.88 -1.26
N SER A 232 1.20 -8.15 -0.89
CA SER A 232 2.58 -8.64 -0.96
C SER A 232 2.89 -9.74 0.06
N GLY A 233 2.09 -9.82 1.12
CA GLY A 233 2.25 -10.77 2.20
C GLY A 233 1.85 -10.16 3.53
N PHE A 234 2.12 -10.90 4.62
CA PHE A 234 1.85 -10.47 5.97
C PHE A 234 2.95 -10.90 6.94
N VAL A 235 2.96 -10.30 8.12
CA VAL A 235 3.74 -10.73 9.28
C VAL A 235 2.82 -11.02 10.45
N LEU A 236 3.22 -11.95 11.31
CA LEU A 236 2.52 -12.25 12.55
C LEU A 236 3.19 -11.50 13.70
N ARG A 237 2.40 -11.10 14.70
CA ARG A 237 2.94 -10.58 15.96
C ARG A 237 3.45 -11.76 16.79
N GLU A 238 4.70 -12.15 16.57
CA GLU A 238 5.36 -13.21 17.33
C GLU A 238 6.45 -12.63 18.25
N PRO A 239 6.54 -13.12 19.51
CA PRO A 239 7.71 -12.84 20.33
C PRO A 239 8.93 -13.54 19.72
N GLY A 240 10.01 -12.78 19.51
CA GLY A 240 11.32 -13.39 19.21
C GLY A 240 11.73 -13.42 17.74
N TYR A 241 11.29 -12.46 16.92
CA TYR A 241 12.00 -12.17 15.67
C TYR A 241 13.52 -12.07 15.95
N PRO A 242 14.36 -12.82 15.21
CA PRO A 242 15.80 -12.83 15.46
C PRO A 242 16.33 -11.39 15.37
N LYS A 243 17.11 -11.00 16.38
CA LYS A 243 17.33 -9.57 16.68
C LYS A 243 17.93 -8.75 15.54
N SER A 244 18.53 -9.36 14.51
CA SER A 244 19.09 -8.63 13.35
C SER A 244 19.44 -9.57 12.17
N SER A 245 18.49 -10.05 11.37
CA SER A 245 18.84 -10.56 10.03
C SER A 245 18.80 -9.40 9.04
N TYR A 246 19.93 -8.74 8.82
CA TYR A 246 20.07 -7.71 7.78
C TYR A 246 20.90 -8.23 6.61
N GLY A 247 20.58 -7.73 5.43
CA GLY A 247 21.30 -7.98 4.20
C GLY A 247 21.48 -6.69 3.42
N GLY A 248 22.50 -6.64 2.58
CA GLY A 248 22.78 -5.45 1.80
C GLY A 248 23.97 -5.58 0.88
N ARG A 249 24.26 -4.46 0.21
CA ARG A 249 25.40 -4.34 -0.70
C ARG A 249 26.41 -3.39 -0.09
N LYS A 250 27.60 -3.92 0.20
CA LYS A 250 28.76 -3.14 0.61
C LYS A 250 29.46 -2.57 -0.63
N GLY A 251 29.47 -1.25 -0.74
CA GLY A 251 30.31 -0.52 -1.67
C GLY A 251 31.66 -0.14 -1.04
N ARG A 252 32.48 0.63 -1.76
CA ARG A 252 33.81 1.07 -1.29
C ARG A 252 33.77 1.91 -0.01
N LEU A 253 32.78 2.79 0.11
CA LEU A 253 32.63 3.71 1.25
C LEU A 253 31.28 3.61 1.94
N HIS A 254 30.30 2.94 1.34
CA HIS A 254 28.90 2.98 1.77
C HIS A 254 28.32 1.59 1.84
N TYR A 255 27.33 1.38 2.70
CA TYR A 255 26.56 0.15 2.78
C TYR A 255 25.09 0.45 2.55
N LYS A 256 24.50 -0.23 1.57
CA LYS A 256 23.07 -0.10 1.26
C LYS A 256 22.32 -1.34 1.73
N ILE A 257 21.47 -1.16 2.73
CA ILE A 257 20.64 -2.23 3.31
C ILE A 257 19.45 -2.47 2.40
N ASN A 258 19.20 -3.73 2.05
CA ASN A 258 18.05 -4.15 1.22
C ASN A 258 17.26 -5.33 1.80
N SER A 259 17.71 -5.92 2.92
CA SER A 259 16.93 -6.88 3.69
C SER A 259 16.96 -6.54 5.18
N TRP A 260 15.82 -6.72 5.83
CA TRP A 260 15.62 -6.61 7.27
C TRP A 260 14.38 -7.40 7.66
N SER A 261 14.40 -8.09 8.79
CA SER A 261 13.24 -8.79 9.33
C SER A 261 13.26 -8.74 10.84
N GLY A 262 12.43 -7.88 11.43
CA GLY A 262 12.26 -7.80 12.88
C GLY A 262 12.45 -6.39 13.46
N PRO A 263 12.74 -6.30 14.77
CA PRO A 263 12.90 -5.03 15.46
C PRO A 263 13.97 -4.16 14.82
N ILE A 264 13.75 -2.85 14.84
CA ILE A 264 14.74 -1.85 14.41
C ILE A 264 14.85 -0.73 15.46
N SER A 265 16.06 -0.22 15.62
CA SER A 265 16.43 0.86 16.51
C SER A 265 17.42 1.82 15.84
N ALA A 266 17.49 3.05 16.34
CA ALA A 266 18.45 4.04 15.85
C ALA A 266 19.92 3.59 15.94
N LEU A 267 20.25 2.71 16.89
CA LEU A 267 21.62 2.19 17.10
C LEU A 267 22.02 1.15 16.05
N ASP A 268 21.08 0.52 15.34
CA ASP A 268 21.39 -0.55 14.40
C ASP A 268 22.25 -0.07 13.22
N LEU A 269 22.01 1.15 12.74
CA LEU A 269 22.85 1.74 11.68
C LEU A 269 24.31 1.93 12.13
N GLN A 270 24.52 2.30 13.40
CA GLN A 270 25.86 2.44 13.96
C GLN A 270 26.51 1.06 14.14
N ASN A 271 25.79 0.09 14.68
CA ASN A 271 26.26 -1.28 14.85
C ASN A 271 26.69 -1.91 13.52
N ILE A 272 25.91 -1.69 12.45
CA ILE A 272 26.25 -2.15 11.10
C ILE A 272 27.48 -1.42 10.58
N LYS A 273 27.58 -0.11 10.81
CA LYS A 273 28.75 0.69 10.38
C LYS A 273 30.04 0.15 11.00
N GLU A 274 30.01 -0.18 12.28
CA GLU A 274 31.14 -0.76 13.03
C GLU A 274 31.44 -2.19 12.56
N LYS A 275 30.43 -3.07 12.54
CA LYS A 275 30.56 -4.48 12.14
C LYS A 275 31.06 -4.65 10.71
N GLU A 276 30.56 -3.84 9.78
CA GLU A 276 30.92 -3.90 8.36
C GLU A 276 32.16 -3.04 8.02
N ASN A 277 32.76 -2.36 9.00
CA ASN A 277 33.89 -1.44 8.83
C ASN A 277 33.67 -0.41 7.70
N ILE A 278 32.59 0.35 7.81
CA ILE A 278 32.16 1.33 6.79
C ILE A 278 32.56 2.74 7.24
N THR A 279 33.30 3.46 6.40
CA THR A 279 33.72 4.84 6.69
C THR A 279 32.64 5.87 6.37
N GLY A 280 31.87 5.66 5.29
CA GLY A 280 30.81 6.56 4.84
C GLY A 280 29.44 6.23 5.43
N ARG A 281 28.39 6.27 4.59
CA ARG A 281 26.99 6.14 4.99
C ARG A 281 26.51 4.69 4.99
N VAL A 282 25.69 4.36 5.98
CA VAL A 282 24.83 3.17 5.99
C VAL A 282 23.39 3.67 5.83
N GLU A 283 22.68 3.18 4.81
CA GLU A 283 21.33 3.65 4.49
C GLU A 283 20.43 2.52 3.99
N PHE A 284 19.14 2.64 4.28
CA PHE A 284 18.13 1.73 3.74
C PHE A 284 17.79 2.11 2.30
N GLU A 285 17.74 1.12 1.42
CA GLU A 285 17.45 1.35 0.01
C GLU A 285 16.06 1.98 -0.17
N GLY A 286 16.01 3.19 -0.73
CA GLY A 286 14.79 3.88 -1.11
C GLY A 286 14.09 4.69 0.00
N ILE A 287 14.42 4.48 1.28
CA ILE A 287 13.84 5.23 2.42
C ILE A 287 14.87 6.12 3.12
N GLY A 288 16.16 5.80 3.04
CA GLY A 288 17.22 6.60 3.67
C GLY A 288 17.25 6.42 5.18
N LYS A 289 16.46 7.21 5.92
CA LYS A 289 16.34 7.20 7.40
C LYS A 289 14.88 7.02 7.83
N PHE A 290 14.66 6.32 8.94
CA PHE A 290 13.34 6.17 9.55
C PHE A 290 12.96 7.36 10.42
N SER A 291 11.65 7.57 10.58
CA SER A 291 11.07 8.66 11.38
C SER A 291 10.79 8.26 12.84
N HIS A 292 11.05 7.02 13.23
CA HIS A 292 10.84 6.54 14.60
C HIS A 292 12.10 5.90 15.16
N ASP A 293 12.26 6.01 16.48
CA ASP A 293 13.44 5.54 17.19
C ASP A 293 13.39 4.03 17.48
N ARG A 294 12.18 3.44 17.44
CA ARG A 294 11.89 2.03 17.72
C ARG A 294 10.67 1.55 16.95
N GLY A 295 10.78 0.36 16.36
CA GLY A 295 9.66 -0.30 15.70
C GLY A 295 10.06 -1.66 15.14
N TYR A 296 9.33 -2.09 14.13
CA TYR A 296 9.62 -3.28 13.35
C TYR A 296 9.71 -2.91 11.88
N LEU A 297 10.66 -3.53 11.20
CA LEU A 297 10.88 -3.35 9.78
C LEU A 297 10.91 -4.71 9.11
N PHE A 298 10.30 -4.81 7.94
CA PHE A 298 10.38 -6.01 7.12
C PHE A 298 10.61 -5.62 5.67
N ASN A 299 11.54 -6.25 4.96
CA ASN A 299 11.54 -6.15 3.51
C ASN A 299 10.41 -7.01 2.93
N ALA A 300 9.87 -6.66 1.76
CA ALA A 300 8.76 -7.38 1.14
C ALA A 300 9.07 -8.89 0.97
N GLY A 301 10.33 -9.25 0.73
CA GLY A 301 10.79 -10.62 0.62
C GLY A 301 10.65 -11.47 1.88
N SER A 302 10.65 -10.88 3.08
CA SER A 302 10.57 -11.63 4.35
C SER A 302 9.14 -11.87 4.84
N LEU A 303 8.13 -11.41 4.10
CA LEU A 303 6.73 -11.59 4.45
C LEU A 303 6.26 -13.02 4.20
N LEU A 304 5.26 -13.48 4.96
CA LEU A 304 4.50 -14.69 4.66
C LEU A 304 3.57 -14.43 3.47
N TRP A 305 3.55 -15.32 2.49
CA TRP A 305 2.82 -15.09 1.23
C TRP A 305 2.30 -16.36 0.55
N LYS A 306 2.72 -17.54 1.01
CA LYS A 306 2.36 -18.81 0.37
C LYS A 306 0.88 -19.10 0.59
N GLN A 307 0.31 -19.95 -0.26
CA GLN A 307 -1.08 -20.34 -0.15
C GLN A 307 -1.40 -20.97 1.22
N GLU A 308 -0.47 -21.75 1.77
CA GLU A 308 -0.59 -22.37 3.10
C GLU A 308 -0.54 -21.33 4.22
N ASP A 309 0.28 -20.28 4.06
CA ASP A 309 0.37 -19.19 5.04
C ASP A 309 -0.97 -18.44 5.11
N TRP A 310 -1.53 -18.09 3.95
CA TRP A 310 -2.85 -17.45 3.87
C TRP A 310 -3.95 -18.32 4.44
N LYS A 311 -3.95 -19.62 4.12
CA LYS A 311 -4.92 -20.57 4.66
C LYS A 311 -4.87 -20.60 6.20
N ARG A 312 -3.67 -20.67 6.80
CA ARG A 312 -3.49 -20.62 8.25
C ARG A 312 -3.97 -19.32 8.87
N LEU A 313 -3.74 -18.17 8.21
CA LEU A 313 -4.25 -16.88 8.68
C LEU A 313 -5.77 -16.86 8.65
N ILE A 314 -6.38 -17.26 7.54
CA ILE A 314 -7.84 -17.29 7.32
C ILE A 314 -8.54 -18.27 8.28
N GLU A 315 -7.92 -19.39 8.62
CA GLU A 315 -8.44 -20.32 9.62
C GLU A 315 -8.53 -19.70 11.02
N LYS A 316 -7.62 -18.76 11.33
CA LYS A 316 -7.54 -18.05 12.61
C LYS A 316 -8.38 -16.77 12.66
N MET A 317 -8.79 -16.22 11.53
CA MET A 317 -9.75 -15.10 11.44
C MET A 317 -11.10 -15.51 11.98
#